data_AF-A0A3C0JFN5-F1
#
_entry.id   AF-A0A3C0JFN5-F1
#
_cell.length_a   1.000
_cell.length_b   1.000
_cell.length_c   1.000
_cell.angle_alpha   90.00
_cell.angle_beta   90.00
_cell.angle_gamma   90.00
#
_symmetry.space_group_name_H-M   'P 1'
#
loop_
_entity.id
_entity.type
_entity.pdbx_description
1 polymer ?
#
loop_
_entity_poly.entity_id
_entity_poly.type
_entity_poly.pdbx_seq_one_letter_code
_entity_poly.pdbx_strand_id
1 'polypeptide(L)'
;MSIERRSQVVQRDEALLPVEDNESWALSYIDLLLLMATLFVLLLSYQQDKIQQASENKQQDIPIAKGLGESAFVDQIYLSHLKDRVSVVEEKNAIKLAMSDSILFFPADATLSRSGERVLDEIAVMLRQRPWHILVEGHTD
;
A
#
# COMPACT_ATOMS: atom_id res chain seq x y z
N MET A 1 -33.28 68.57 52.21
CA MET A 1 -34.14 68.18 51.07
C MET A 1 -33.20 67.78 49.95
N SER A 2 -32.84 66.49 49.84
CA SER A 2 -33.64 65.44 49.17
C SER A 2 -33.83 65.84 47.69
N ILE A 3 -33.36 65.09 46.69
CA ILE A 3 -33.51 63.64 46.52
C ILE A 3 -32.33 63.07 45.72
N GLU A 4 -31.69 62.05 46.31
CA GLU A 4 -30.71 61.18 45.67
C GLU A 4 -31.36 60.22 44.66
N ARG A 5 -30.73 60.19 43.49
CA ARG A 5 -30.62 59.15 42.46
C ARG A 5 -31.35 57.80 42.73
N ARG A 6 -32.39 57.55 41.93
CA ARG A 6 -32.89 56.21 41.59
C ARG A 6 -31.81 55.42 40.85
N SER A 7 -31.37 54.30 41.41
CA SER A 7 -30.93 53.12 40.65
C SER A 7 -30.67 51.96 41.61
N GLN A 8 -31.76 51.34 42.08
CA GLN A 8 -31.72 50.08 42.78
C GLN A 8 -32.22 49.01 41.81
N VAL A 9 -31.29 48.32 41.14
CA VAL A 9 -31.50 46.94 40.69
C VAL A 9 -30.24 46.19 41.07
N VAL A 10 -30.40 45.46 42.17
CA VAL A 10 -29.46 44.51 42.75
C VAL A 10 -28.98 43.57 41.65
N GLN A 11 -27.67 43.59 41.41
CA GLN A 11 -26.97 42.60 40.59
C GLN A 11 -27.16 41.23 41.22
N ARG A 12 -27.64 40.28 40.41
CA ARG A 12 -27.66 38.85 40.75
C ARG A 12 -26.21 38.38 40.88
N ASP A 13 -25.81 38.00 42.08
CA ASP A 13 -24.68 37.09 42.30
C ASP A 13 -25.09 35.70 41.77
N GLU A 14 -24.88 35.47 40.48
CA GLU A 14 -24.63 34.13 39.97
C GLU A 14 -23.11 34.02 39.84
N ALA A 15 -22.49 33.28 40.76
CA ALA A 15 -21.08 32.94 40.75
C ALA A 15 -20.76 32.11 39.50
N LEU A 16 -20.60 32.79 38.36
CA LEU A 16 -19.97 32.24 37.18
C LEU A 16 -18.50 32.07 37.55
N LEU A 17 -18.13 30.85 37.92
CA LEU A 17 -16.74 30.43 37.90
C LEU A 17 -16.13 30.94 36.59
N PRO A 18 -15.02 31.69 36.60
CA PRO A 18 -14.34 32.00 35.37
C PRO A 18 -13.90 30.65 34.81
N VAL A 19 -14.59 30.17 33.78
CA VAL A 19 -14.06 29.10 32.94
C VAL A 19 -12.77 29.69 32.42
N GLU A 20 -11.63 29.22 32.95
CA GLU A 20 -10.34 29.72 32.50
C GLU A 20 -10.29 29.54 30.98
N ASP A 21 -10.00 30.62 30.26
CA ASP A 21 -9.80 30.62 28.80
C ASP A 21 -8.77 29.55 28.36
N ASN A 22 -7.99 29.04 29.31
CA ASN A 22 -6.99 27.99 29.20
C ASN A 22 -7.53 26.59 28.82
N GLU A 23 -8.83 26.32 28.82
CA GLU A 23 -9.37 24.99 28.43
C GLU A 23 -10.07 25.04 27.05
N SER A 24 -10.29 26.25 26.51
CA SER A 24 -11.03 26.45 25.25
C SER A 24 -10.30 25.91 24.02
N TRP A 25 -8.96 25.95 24.01
CA TRP A 25 -8.14 25.41 22.92
C TRP A 25 -8.13 23.88 22.89
N ALA A 26 -8.28 23.24 24.05
CA ALA A 26 -8.27 21.78 24.16
C ALA A 26 -9.49 21.16 23.46
N LEU A 27 -10.63 21.85 23.45
CA LEU A 27 -11.86 21.41 22.77
C LEU A 27 -11.70 21.40 21.25
N SER A 28 -11.10 22.45 20.67
CA SER A 28 -10.79 22.47 19.22
C SER A 28 -9.71 21.46 18.83
N TYR A 29 -8.73 21.21 19.72
CA TYR A 29 -7.71 20.19 19.52
C TYR A 29 -8.29 18.77 19.53
N ILE A 30 -9.21 18.47 20.47
CA ILE A 30 -9.90 17.18 20.53
C ILE A 30 -10.72 16.96 19.26
N ASP A 31 -11.39 17.98 18.72
CA ASP A 31 -12.12 17.88 17.46
C ASP A 31 -11.18 17.58 16.28
N LEU A 32 -10.06 18.28 16.17
CA LEU A 32 -9.03 18.00 15.14
C LEU A 32 -8.49 16.57 15.26
N LEU A 33 -8.24 16.10 16.48
CA LEU A 33 -7.77 14.73 16.75
C LEU A 33 -8.83 13.71 16.33
N LEU A 34 -10.11 13.94 16.65
CA LEU A 34 -11.21 13.06 16.26
C LEU A 34 -11.45 13.06 14.74
N LEU A 35 -11.33 14.20 14.07
CA LEU A 35 -11.40 14.28 12.60
C LEU A 35 -10.25 13.52 11.94
N MET A 36 -9.03 13.62 12.48
CA MET A 36 -7.89 12.83 12.00
C MET A 36 -8.09 11.34 12.25
N ALA A 37 -8.52 10.94 13.45
CA ALA A 37 -8.73 9.54 13.80
C ALA A 37 -9.84 8.90 12.94
N THR A 38 -10.96 9.59 12.75
CA THR A 38 -12.06 9.13 11.87
C THR A 38 -11.63 9.05 10.41
N LEU A 39 -10.83 10.00 9.92
CA LEU A 39 -10.20 9.93 8.60
C LEU A 39 -9.28 8.72 8.46
N PHE A 40 -8.39 8.47 9.44
CA PHE A 40 -7.52 7.30 9.42
C PHE A 40 -8.31 5.98 9.42
N VAL A 41 -9.37 5.88 10.21
CA VAL A 41 -10.27 4.72 10.21
C VAL A 41 -10.95 4.54 8.84
N LEU A 42 -11.37 5.63 8.18
CA LEU A 42 -11.95 5.59 6.84
C LEU A 42 -10.92 5.19 5.76
N LEU A 43 -9.69 5.68 5.86
CA LEU A 43 -8.58 5.27 5.00
C LEU A 43 -8.21 3.79 5.17
N LEU A 44 -8.20 3.29 6.41
CA LEU A 44 -7.98 1.87 6.69
C LEU A 44 -9.13 1.02 6.16
N SER A 45 -10.38 1.49 6.26
CA SER A 45 -11.55 0.81 5.70
C SER A 45 -11.49 0.68 4.17
N TYR A 46 -10.93 1.67 3.47
CA TYR A 46 -10.81 1.65 2.01
C TYR A 46 -9.79 0.61 1.51
N GLN A 47 -8.76 0.29 2.30
CA GLN A 47 -7.77 -0.72 1.92
C GLN A 47 -8.33 -2.16 1.94
N GLN A 48 -9.42 -2.42 2.68
CA GLN A 48 -10.01 -3.75 2.79
C GLN A 48 -10.66 -4.24 1.46
N ASP A 49 -11.14 -3.32 0.61
CA ASP A 49 -11.87 -3.64 -0.63
C ASP A 49 -10.96 -4.25 -1.71
N LYS A 50 -9.64 -3.97 -1.65
CA LYS A 50 -8.64 -4.59 -2.53
C LYS A 50 -8.26 -6.02 -2.15
N ILE A 51 -8.63 -6.49 -0.96
CA ILE A 51 -8.34 -7.87 -0.49
C ILE A 51 -9.42 -8.86 -0.97
N GLN A 52 -10.58 -8.40 -1.43
CA GLN A 52 -11.66 -9.26 -1.96
C GLN A 52 -11.69 -9.41 -3.48
N GLN A 53 -10.97 -8.57 -4.24
CA GLN A 53 -10.82 -8.74 -5.70
C GLN A 53 -9.85 -9.86 -6.11
N ALA A 54 -9.35 -10.66 -5.15
CA ALA A 54 -8.72 -11.94 -5.44
C ALA A 54 -9.73 -13.10 -5.61
N SER A 55 -11.03 -12.90 -5.29
CA SER A 55 -11.98 -14.01 -5.09
C SER A 55 -13.16 -14.11 -6.07
N GLU A 56 -13.34 -13.21 -7.03
CA GLU A 56 -14.44 -13.31 -8.03
C GLU A 56 -13.95 -13.24 -9.47
N ASN A 57 -13.15 -14.22 -9.89
CA ASN A 57 -13.21 -14.65 -11.28
C ASN A 57 -13.11 -16.18 -11.33
N LYS A 58 -14.23 -16.81 -10.99
CA LYS A 58 -14.45 -18.25 -11.15
C LYS A 58 -15.39 -18.43 -12.34
N GLN A 59 -15.02 -19.39 -13.19
CA GLN A 59 -15.73 -19.89 -14.37
C GLN A 59 -15.60 -19.07 -15.67
N GLN A 60 -14.53 -19.37 -16.41
CA GLN A 60 -14.71 -19.96 -17.74
C GLN A 60 -13.71 -21.10 -17.94
N ASP A 61 -14.26 -22.24 -18.37
CA ASP A 61 -13.67 -23.57 -18.36
C ASP A 61 -12.46 -23.76 -19.28
N ILE A 62 -11.44 -24.47 -18.78
CA ILE A 62 -10.68 -25.46 -19.57
C ILE A 62 -10.50 -26.72 -18.71
N PRO A 63 -10.94 -27.90 -19.17
CA PRO A 63 -10.87 -29.13 -18.39
C PRO A 63 -9.48 -29.79 -18.40
N ILE A 64 -8.99 -30.04 -17.19
CA ILE A 64 -8.37 -31.30 -16.70
C ILE A 64 -6.91 -31.62 -17.07
N ALA A 65 -6.13 -31.69 -15.98
CA ALA A 65 -5.12 -32.70 -15.59
C ALA A 65 -3.61 -32.43 -15.77
N LYS A 66 -2.93 -32.65 -14.64
CA LYS A 66 -1.50 -32.86 -14.38
C LYS A 66 -0.60 -31.61 -14.40
N GLY A 67 -0.37 -31.08 -13.19
CA GLY A 67 0.73 -30.16 -12.92
C GLY A 67 0.90 -29.73 -11.46
N LEU A 68 0.22 -30.37 -10.49
CA LEU A 68 0.27 -29.96 -9.06
C LEU A 68 1.56 -30.39 -8.32
N GLY A 69 2.68 -30.58 -9.02
CA GLY A 69 3.96 -30.94 -8.39
C GLY A 69 5.20 -30.37 -9.08
N GLU A 70 5.04 -29.51 -10.08
CA GLU A 70 6.15 -29.10 -10.95
C GLU A 70 6.50 -27.61 -10.86
N SER A 71 5.55 -26.72 -10.54
CA SER A 71 5.83 -25.31 -10.24
C SER A 71 6.61 -25.16 -8.93
N ALA A 72 6.15 -25.84 -7.87
CA ALA A 72 6.73 -25.77 -6.53
C ALA A 72 8.23 -26.16 -6.44
N PHE A 73 8.74 -26.95 -7.40
CA PHE A 73 10.15 -27.35 -7.43
C PHE A 73 11.06 -26.30 -8.08
N VAL A 74 10.57 -25.62 -9.11
CA VAL A 74 11.30 -24.50 -9.74
C VAL A 74 11.34 -23.31 -8.78
N ASP A 75 10.29 -23.14 -7.97
CA ASP A 75 10.14 -22.02 -7.06
C ASP A 75 11.12 -22.03 -5.87
N GLN A 76 11.34 -23.18 -5.22
CA GLN A 76 12.10 -23.14 -3.96
C GLN A 76 13.62 -22.96 -4.18
N ILE A 77 14.19 -23.64 -5.20
CA ILE A 77 15.64 -23.74 -5.36
C ILE A 77 16.17 -22.61 -6.26
N TYR A 78 15.52 -22.34 -7.41
CA TYR A 78 16.01 -21.34 -8.36
C TYR A 78 15.68 -19.91 -7.91
N LEU A 79 14.51 -19.66 -7.32
CA LEU A 79 14.18 -18.32 -6.81
C LEU A 79 15.07 -17.93 -5.63
N SER A 80 15.57 -18.90 -4.86
CA SER A 80 16.49 -18.60 -3.73
C SER A 80 17.78 -17.90 -4.18
N HIS A 81 18.26 -18.19 -5.38
CA HIS A 81 19.47 -17.58 -5.94
C HIS A 81 19.21 -16.20 -6.55
N LEU A 82 18.02 -15.97 -7.11
CA LEU A 82 17.65 -14.70 -7.75
C LEU A 82 17.02 -13.68 -6.78
N LYS A 83 16.57 -14.12 -5.59
CA LYS A 83 15.86 -13.31 -4.58
C LYS A 83 16.57 -12.02 -4.17
N ASP A 84 17.90 -12.00 -4.20
CA ASP A 84 18.68 -10.83 -3.78
C ASP A 84 18.59 -9.67 -4.78
N ARG A 85 18.17 -9.93 -6.02
CA ARG A 85 18.18 -8.94 -7.11
C ARG A 85 16.91 -8.88 -7.94
N VAL A 86 16.01 -9.84 -7.74
CA VAL A 86 14.81 -10.03 -8.54
C VAL A 86 13.66 -10.35 -7.59
N SER A 87 12.59 -9.56 -7.69
CA SER A 87 11.35 -9.81 -6.98
C SER A 87 10.54 -10.85 -7.74
N VAL A 88 10.09 -11.89 -7.03
CA VAL A 88 9.33 -12.99 -7.61
C VAL A 88 7.99 -13.05 -6.93
N VAL A 89 6.91 -13.00 -7.71
CA VAL A 89 5.53 -13.13 -7.23
C VAL A 89 4.86 -14.26 -8.00
N GLU A 90 4.38 -15.27 -7.28
CA GLU A 90 3.58 -16.36 -7.86
C GLU A 90 2.10 -15.97 -7.80
N GLU A 91 1.42 -15.98 -8.95
CA GLU A 91 -0.01 -15.66 -9.04
C GLU A 91 -0.74 -16.67 -9.95
N LYS A 92 -1.70 -17.41 -9.40
CA LYS A 92 -2.71 -18.20 -10.14
C LYS A 92 -2.15 -18.98 -11.36
N ASN A 93 -0.97 -19.61 -11.21
CA ASN A 93 -0.25 -20.37 -12.26
C ASN A 93 0.68 -19.56 -13.20
N ALA A 94 1.01 -18.32 -12.85
CA ALA A 94 2.03 -17.50 -13.51
C ALA A 94 3.11 -17.10 -12.50
N ILE A 95 4.37 -17.09 -12.96
CA ILE A 95 5.49 -16.56 -12.20
C ILE A 95 5.78 -15.16 -12.73
N LYS A 96 5.48 -14.14 -11.94
CA LYS A 96 5.82 -12.76 -12.26
C LYS A 96 7.21 -12.44 -11.72
N LEU A 97 8.11 -12.11 -12.64
CA LEU A 97 9.48 -11.74 -12.33
C LEU A 97 9.65 -10.23 -12.52
N ALA A 98 9.94 -9.51 -11.44
CA ALA A 98 10.12 -8.07 -11.43
C ALA A 98 11.57 -7.70 -11.06
N MET A 99 12.16 -6.80 -11.85
CA MET A 99 13.55 -6.37 -11.70
C MET A 99 13.59 -4.83 -11.69
N SER A 100 14.51 -4.27 -10.91
CA SER A 100 14.74 -2.82 -10.92
C SER A 100 15.33 -2.37 -12.26
N ASP A 101 14.84 -1.27 -12.80
CA ASP A 101 15.31 -0.62 -14.03
C ASP A 101 16.81 -0.29 -14.01
N SER A 102 17.30 0.22 -12.88
CA SER A 102 18.70 0.59 -12.61
C SER A 102 19.68 -0.57 -12.67
N ILE A 103 19.18 -1.80 -12.58
CA ILE A 103 19.99 -3.02 -12.76
C ILE A 103 20.14 -3.34 -14.24
N LEU A 104 19.08 -3.13 -15.02
CA LEU A 104 19.03 -3.51 -16.42
C LEU A 104 19.61 -2.44 -17.34
N PHE A 105 19.42 -1.16 -17.02
CA PHE A 105 19.70 -0.05 -17.92
C PHE A 105 20.46 1.08 -17.23
N PHE A 106 21.18 1.88 -18.03
CA PHE A 106 21.68 3.17 -17.56
C PHE A 106 20.55 4.22 -17.61
N PRO A 107 20.62 5.29 -16.81
CA PRO A 107 19.61 6.34 -16.84
C PRO A 107 19.41 6.90 -18.25
N ALA A 108 18.16 6.96 -18.71
CA ALA A 108 17.78 7.41 -20.05
C ALA A 108 18.42 6.62 -21.22
N ASP A 109 18.85 5.37 -20.96
CA ASP A 109 19.38 4.46 -21.97
C ASP A 109 18.53 3.18 -22.01
N ALA A 110 18.41 2.56 -23.17
CA ALA A 110 17.76 1.26 -23.35
C ALA A 110 18.78 0.13 -23.60
N THR A 111 20.06 0.48 -23.66
CA THR A 111 21.16 -0.48 -23.77
C THR A 111 21.31 -1.22 -22.44
N LEU A 112 21.36 -2.56 -22.52
CA LEU A 112 21.54 -3.38 -21.33
C LEU A 112 22.90 -3.10 -20.68
N SER A 113 22.89 -2.97 -19.36
CA SER A 113 24.12 -2.91 -18.57
C SER A 113 24.78 -4.30 -18.52
N ARG A 114 26.10 -4.36 -18.32
CA ARG A 114 26.81 -5.64 -18.11
C ARG A 114 26.30 -6.43 -16.90
N SER A 115 25.70 -5.76 -15.92
CA SER A 115 25.02 -6.44 -14.81
C SER A 115 23.66 -6.97 -15.23
N GLY A 116 22.90 -6.24 -16.05
CA GLY A 116 21.61 -6.67 -16.58
C GLY A 116 21.73 -7.90 -17.47
N GLU A 117 22.70 -7.90 -18.39
CA GLU A 117 22.97 -9.03 -19.28
C GLU A 117 23.23 -10.33 -18.50
N ARG A 118 24.10 -10.30 -17.50
CA ARG A 118 24.42 -11.48 -16.67
C ARG A 118 23.21 -12.10 -15.99
N VAL A 119 22.22 -11.27 -15.66
CA VAL A 119 21.02 -11.67 -14.92
C VAL A 119 20.00 -12.24 -15.87
N LEU A 120 19.82 -11.59 -17.02
CA LEU A 120 19.01 -12.12 -18.10
C LEU A 120 19.56 -13.45 -18.61
N ASP A 121 20.89 -13.63 -18.66
CA ASP A 121 21.52 -14.91 -19.00
C ASP A 121 21.18 -16.01 -17.98
N GLU A 122 21.25 -15.70 -16.69
CA GLU A 122 20.87 -16.65 -15.63
C GLU A 122 19.38 -17.05 -15.72
N ILE A 123 18.51 -16.06 -15.97
CA ILE A 123 17.08 -16.29 -16.22
C ILE A 123 16.88 -17.11 -17.50
N ALA A 124 17.62 -16.82 -18.58
CA ALA A 124 17.51 -17.54 -19.84
C ALA A 124 17.89 -19.02 -19.69
N VAL A 125 18.92 -19.32 -18.90
CA VAL A 125 19.30 -20.71 -18.57
C VAL A 125 18.17 -21.42 -17.81
N MET A 126 17.53 -20.74 -16.86
CA MET A 126 16.36 -21.27 -16.13
C MET A 126 15.18 -21.53 -17.07
N LEU A 127 14.85 -20.56 -17.93
CA LEU A 127 13.73 -20.65 -18.86
C LEU A 127 13.94 -21.71 -19.94
N ARG A 128 15.19 -22.07 -20.28
CA ARG A 128 15.45 -23.14 -21.26
C ARG A 128 15.07 -24.55 -20.79
N GLN A 129 14.82 -24.77 -19.51
CA GLN A 129 14.55 -26.11 -18.97
C GLN A 129 13.20 -26.67 -19.40
N ARG A 130 12.23 -25.81 -19.76
CA ARG A 130 10.87 -26.20 -20.12
C ARG A 130 10.29 -25.24 -21.15
N PRO A 131 9.30 -25.65 -21.96
CA PRO A 131 8.60 -24.74 -22.87
C PRO A 131 7.66 -23.82 -22.07
N TRP A 132 8.17 -22.66 -21.63
CA TRP A 132 7.36 -21.63 -20.97
C TRP A 132 6.67 -20.73 -21.97
N HIS A 133 5.50 -20.20 -21.59
CA HIS A 133 4.91 -19.05 -22.26
C HIS A 133 5.42 -17.78 -21.58
N ILE A 134 6.19 -16.96 -22.29
CA ILE A 134 6.90 -15.81 -21.72
C ILE A 134 6.25 -14.53 -22.26
N LEU A 135 5.87 -13.63 -21.34
CA LEU A 135 5.42 -12.27 -21.64
C LEU A 135 6.40 -11.29 -21.00
N VAL A 136 6.86 -10.30 -21.76
CA VAL A 136 7.80 -9.27 -21.28
C VAL A 136 7.08 -7.92 -21.34
N GLU A 137 6.99 -7.25 -20.19
CA GLU A 137 6.39 -5.92 -20.05
C GLU A 137 7.43 -4.93 -19.53
N GLY A 138 7.46 -3.73 -20.10
CA GLY A 138 8.27 -2.61 -19.62
C GLY A 138 7.39 -1.59 -18.93
N HIS A 139 7.80 -1.14 -17.74
CA HIS A 139 7.16 -0.03 -17.03
C HIS A 139 8.13 1.14 -16.95
N THR A 140 7.62 2.36 -17.12
CA THR A 140 8.31 3.61 -16.83
C THR A 140 7.57 4.29 -15.68
N ASP A 141 8.30 4.96 -14.79
CA ASP A 141 7.73 5.92 -13.84
C ASP A 141 7.51 7.28 -14.51
#